data_AF-A0A0G4HUZ0-F1
#
_entry.id   AF-A0A0G4HUZ0-F1
#
_cell.length_a   1.000
_cell.length_b   1.000
_cell.length_c   1.000
_cell.angle_alpha   90.00
_cell.angle_beta   90.00
_cell.angle_gamma   90.00
#
_symmetry.space_group_name_H-M   'P 1'
#
loop_
_entity.id
_entity.type
_entity.pdbx_description
1 polymer ?
#
loop_
_entity_poly.entity_id
_entity_poly.type
_entity_poly.pdbx_seq_one_letter_code
_entity_poly.pdbx_strand_id
1 'polypeptide(L)'
;MRQKDNHRAILDTRVVNTQAASYAQGDWQKVLTRSATGKKEQYAKPCRDKGYDFTPLVSSVDGALEKDTEMFLKKVVHLVSLKWDGTYGQVCAYMKARMQAAHHRAASRCLRGTRGEVQRVSIEGGAAAAVALG
;
A
#
# COMPACT_ATOMS: atom_id res chain seq x y z
N MET A 1 12.37 27.64 14.59
CA MET A 1 12.48 26.76 13.41
C MET A 1 12.44 25.32 13.92
N ARG A 2 11.32 24.59 13.79
CA ARG A 2 11.20 23.23 14.34
C ARG A 2 12.19 22.32 13.62
N GLN A 3 13.06 21.66 14.37
CA GLN A 3 13.90 20.58 13.85
C GLN A 3 12.95 19.53 13.25
N LYS A 4 13.11 19.22 11.96
CA LYS A 4 12.38 18.14 11.32
C LYS A 4 13.06 16.86 11.79
N ASP A 5 12.56 16.28 12.87
CA ASP A 5 12.99 14.96 13.32
C ASP A 5 12.82 14.01 12.13
N ASN A 6 13.92 13.47 11.61
CA ASN A 6 13.94 12.63 10.42
C ASN A 6 13.47 11.21 10.78
N HIS A 7 12.25 11.12 11.31
CA HIS A 7 11.61 9.86 11.68
C HIS A 7 11.17 9.12 10.43
N ARG A 8 11.69 7.91 10.25
CA ARG A 8 11.48 7.13 9.02
C ARG A 8 10.28 6.20 9.20
N ALA A 9 9.49 6.06 8.14
CA ALA A 9 8.34 5.17 8.11
C ALA A 9 8.45 4.17 6.96
N ILE A 10 8.06 2.93 7.21
CA ILE A 10 7.91 1.87 6.22
C ILE A 10 6.42 1.74 5.90
N LEU A 11 6.11 1.97 4.63
CA LEU A 11 4.77 1.78 4.06
C LEU A 11 4.79 0.52 3.22
N ASP A 12 4.14 -0.51 3.69
CA ASP A 12 4.02 -1.77 2.97
C ASP A 12 2.65 -1.84 2.29
N THR A 13 2.61 -2.12 0.98
CA THR A 13 1.35 -2.16 0.22
C THR A 13 0.90 -3.60 -0.01
N ARG A 14 -0.40 -3.88 0.21
CA ARG A 14 -1.01 -5.19 -0.07
C ARG A 14 -2.33 -5.01 -0.83
N VAL A 15 -2.43 -5.70 -1.96
CA VAL A 15 -3.69 -5.80 -2.72
C VAL A 15 -4.34 -7.16 -2.44
N VAL A 16 -5.63 -7.16 -2.13
CA VAL A 16 -6.39 -8.38 -1.78
C VAL A 16 -7.54 -8.60 -2.76
N ASN A 17 -7.65 -9.81 -3.31
CA ASN A 17 -8.87 -10.21 -4.00
C ASN A 17 -9.92 -10.65 -2.97
N THR A 18 -10.84 -9.75 -2.63
CA THR A 18 -11.94 -10.01 -1.67
C THR A 18 -12.95 -11.02 -2.20
N GLN A 19 -12.98 -11.28 -3.51
CA GLN A 19 -13.88 -12.24 -4.18
C GLN A 19 -13.24 -13.63 -4.36
N ALA A 20 -12.06 -13.88 -3.77
CA ALA A 20 -11.44 -15.20 -3.84
C ALA A 20 -12.32 -16.25 -3.14
N ALA A 21 -12.35 -17.48 -3.66
CA ALA A 21 -13.16 -18.58 -3.10
C ALA A 21 -12.84 -18.85 -1.61
N SER A 22 -11.59 -18.63 -1.18
CA SER A 22 -11.16 -18.71 0.22
C SER A 22 -11.86 -17.70 1.16
N TYR A 23 -12.51 -16.68 0.60
CA TYR A 23 -13.25 -15.64 1.32
C TYR A 23 -14.75 -15.67 1.01
N ALA A 24 -15.26 -16.71 0.34
CA ALA A 24 -16.64 -16.78 -0.16
C ALA A 24 -17.73 -16.57 0.93
N GLN A 25 -17.42 -16.83 2.20
CA GLN A 25 -18.33 -16.63 3.33
C GLN A 25 -18.02 -15.38 4.18
N GLY A 26 -17.03 -14.58 3.79
CA GLY A 26 -16.50 -13.47 4.58
C GLY A 26 -17.01 -12.10 4.13
N ASP A 27 -17.19 -11.21 5.09
CA ASP A 27 -17.34 -9.78 4.82
C ASP A 27 -16.01 -9.20 4.30
N TRP A 28 -16.05 -8.59 3.11
CA TRP A 28 -14.88 -8.02 2.45
C TRP A 28 -14.14 -7.00 3.34
N GLN A 29 -14.86 -6.25 4.19
CA GLN A 29 -14.25 -5.32 5.13
C GLN A 29 -13.39 -6.06 6.15
N LYS A 30 -13.90 -7.17 6.69
CA LYS A 30 -13.17 -8.02 7.64
C LYS A 30 -11.95 -8.66 6.99
N VAL A 31 -12.02 -9.02 5.71
CA VAL A 31 -10.87 -9.54 4.95
C VAL A 31 -9.74 -8.51 4.84
N LEU A 32 -10.08 -7.25 4.55
CA LEU A 32 -9.11 -6.15 4.49
C LEU A 32 -8.50 -5.86 5.87
N THR A 33 -9.35 -5.72 6.90
CA THR A 33 -8.90 -5.51 8.28
C THR A 33 -7.99 -6.63 8.77
N ARG A 34 -8.37 -7.90 8.56
CA ARG A 34 -7.54 -9.06 8.92
C ARG A 34 -6.20 -9.03 8.20
N SER A 35 -6.17 -8.65 6.92
CA SER A 35 -4.94 -8.54 6.15
C SER A 35 -4.01 -7.44 6.67
N ALA A 36 -4.54 -6.30 7.10
CA ALA A 36 -3.79 -5.21 7.70
C ALA A 36 -3.26 -5.58 9.08
N THR A 37 -4.13 -6.10 9.95
CA THR A 37 -3.76 -6.55 11.30
C THR A 37 -2.67 -7.61 11.26
N GLY A 38 -2.79 -8.63 10.42
CA GLY A 38 -1.76 -9.67 10.31
C GLY A 38 -0.38 -9.14 9.91
N LYS A 39 -0.31 -8.14 9.01
CA LYS A 39 0.96 -7.48 8.69
C LYS A 39 1.47 -6.62 9.84
N LYS A 40 0.59 -5.90 10.52
CA LYS A 40 0.97 -5.07 11.68
C LYS A 40 1.55 -5.93 12.81
N GLU A 41 0.91 -7.06 13.12
CA GLU A 41 1.39 -8.04 14.10
C GLU A 41 2.77 -8.60 13.71
N GLN A 42 2.98 -8.90 12.43
CA GLN A 42 4.22 -9.48 11.95
C GLN A 42 5.40 -8.48 11.94
N TYR A 43 5.16 -7.22 11.55
CA TYR A 43 6.26 -6.29 11.21
C TYR A 43 6.36 -5.06 12.11
N ALA A 44 5.32 -4.67 12.85
CA ALA A 44 5.36 -3.42 13.60
C ALA A 44 6.45 -3.41 14.68
N LYS A 45 6.60 -4.50 15.45
CA LYS A 45 7.65 -4.59 16.47
C LYS A 45 9.05 -4.63 15.85
N PRO A 46 9.37 -5.52 14.88
CA PRO A 46 10.67 -5.49 14.22
C PRO A 46 11.05 -4.15 13.58
N CYS A 47 10.08 -3.43 12.99
CA CYS A 47 10.32 -2.09 12.45
C CYS A 47 10.62 -1.08 13.57
N ARG A 48 9.83 -1.09 14.64
CA ARG A 48 10.01 -0.20 15.79
C ARG A 48 11.36 -0.40 16.47
N ASP A 49 11.79 -1.65 16.63
CA ASP A 49 13.09 -1.99 17.23
C ASP A 49 14.26 -1.44 16.39
N LYS A 50 14.06 -1.24 15.09
CA LYS A 50 15.01 -0.60 14.16
C LYS A 50 14.81 0.91 14.03
N GLY A 51 13.90 1.52 14.78
CA GLY A 51 13.62 2.96 14.74
C GLY A 51 12.71 3.40 13.59
N TYR A 52 11.89 2.50 13.04
CA TYR A 52 10.93 2.82 11.97
C TYR A 52 9.48 2.69 12.45
N ASP A 53 8.61 3.59 12.00
CA ASP A 53 7.17 3.35 12.02
C ASP A 53 6.78 2.37 10.92
N PHE A 54 5.74 1.58 11.15
CA PHE A 54 5.20 0.64 10.17
C PHE A 54 3.70 0.84 9.99
N THR A 55 3.29 1.04 8.74
CA THR A 55 1.87 1.14 8.37
C THR A 55 1.60 0.26 7.15
N PRO A 56 0.74 -0.76 7.28
CA PRO A 56 0.27 -1.52 6.12
C PRO A 56 -0.78 -0.69 5.35
N LEU A 57 -0.59 -0.56 4.05
CA LEU A 57 -1.52 0.02 3.09
C LEU A 57 -2.24 -1.10 2.36
N VAL A 58 -3.44 -1.44 2.81
CA VAL A 58 -4.24 -2.54 2.29
C VAL A 58 -5.40 -2.04 1.46
N SER A 59 -5.49 -2.54 0.23
CA SER A 59 -6.58 -2.28 -0.70
C SER A 59 -7.11 -3.58 -1.30
N SER A 60 -8.34 -3.53 -1.82
CA SER A 60 -8.86 -4.59 -2.67
C SER A 60 -8.51 -4.35 -4.14
N VAL A 61 -8.68 -5.37 -4.99
CA VAL A 61 -8.45 -5.27 -6.44
C VAL A 61 -9.39 -4.25 -7.11
N ASP A 62 -10.61 -4.11 -6.59
CA ASP A 62 -11.65 -3.16 -7.03
C ASP A 62 -11.52 -1.76 -6.41
N GLY A 63 -10.55 -1.56 -5.50
CA GLY A 63 -10.19 -0.24 -4.98
C GLY A 63 -10.88 0.16 -3.67
N ALA A 64 -11.56 -0.76 -2.99
CA ALA A 64 -11.91 -0.58 -1.59
C ALA A 64 -10.63 -0.49 -0.75
N LEU A 65 -10.67 0.38 0.26
CA LEU A 65 -9.52 0.68 1.12
C LEU A 65 -9.81 0.24 2.55
N GLU A 66 -8.78 -0.28 3.19
CA GLU A 66 -8.79 -0.43 4.65
C GLU A 66 -8.70 0.96 5.32
N LYS A 67 -9.17 1.07 6.57
CA LYS A 67 -9.29 2.34 7.31
C LYS A 67 -7.99 3.14 7.41
N ASP A 68 -6.88 2.53 7.80
CA ASP A 68 -5.57 3.22 7.92
C ASP A 68 -5.08 3.68 6.53
N THR A 69 -5.37 2.88 5.51
CA THR A 69 -5.04 3.19 4.11
C THR A 69 -5.87 4.37 3.60
N GLU A 70 -7.15 4.42 3.94
CA GLU A 70 -8.03 5.53 3.60
C GLU A 70 -7.58 6.83 4.28
N MET A 71 -7.22 6.77 5.56
CA MET A 71 -6.69 7.93 6.30
C MET A 71 -5.38 8.43 5.71
N PHE A 72 -4.47 7.52 5.36
CA PHE A 72 -3.22 7.85 4.67
C PHE A 72 -3.51 8.56 3.35
N LEU A 73 -4.42 8.03 2.53
CA LEU A 73 -4.77 8.64 1.25
C LEU A 73 -5.39 10.03 1.42
N LYS A 74 -6.30 10.21 2.40
CA LYS A 74 -6.87 11.54 2.72
C LYS A 74 -5.79 12.56 3.06
N LYS A 75 -4.78 12.15 3.84
CA LYS A 75 -3.65 13.01 4.19
C LYS A 75 -2.80 13.36 2.98
N VAL A 76 -2.48 12.37 2.13
CA VAL A 76 -1.71 12.60 0.88
C VAL A 76 -2.48 13.55 -0.05
N VAL A 77 -3.77 13.33 -0.25
CA VAL A 77 -4.61 14.18 -1.09
C VAL A 77 -4.61 15.61 -0.58
N HIS A 78 -4.78 15.82 0.72
CA HIS A 78 -4.73 17.16 1.31
C HIS A 78 -3.36 17.85 1.14
N LEU A 79 -2.26 17.13 1.36
CA LEU A 79 -0.92 17.70 1.16
C LEU A 79 -0.65 18.04 -0.31
N VAL A 80 -1.11 17.20 -1.22
CA VAL A 80 -0.94 17.43 -2.66
C VAL A 80 -1.86 18.53 -3.16
N SER A 81 -3.08 18.67 -2.63
CA SER A 81 -3.98 19.76 -2.99
C SER A 81 -3.39 21.12 -2.61
N LEU A 82 -2.76 21.21 -1.44
CA LEU A 82 -2.01 22.42 -1.04
C LEU A 82 -0.80 22.68 -1.94
N LYS A 83 -0.08 21.63 -2.34
CA LYS A 83 1.11 21.77 -3.19
C LYS A 83 0.78 22.19 -4.63
N TRP A 84 -0.34 21.69 -5.16
CA TRP A 84 -0.75 21.92 -6.55
C TRP A 84 -1.74 23.07 -6.69
N ASP A 85 -2.10 23.74 -5.59
CA ASP A 85 -3.15 24.75 -5.54
C ASP A 85 -4.47 24.27 -6.19
N GLY A 86 -4.79 22.99 -5.98
CA GLY A 86 -5.95 22.31 -6.56
C GLY A 86 -7.03 22.05 -5.52
N THR A 87 -8.27 21.84 -5.97
CA THR A 87 -9.35 21.45 -5.03
C THR A 87 -9.13 20.03 -4.51
N TYR A 88 -9.47 19.79 -3.25
CA TYR A 88 -9.37 18.46 -2.64
C TYR A 88 -10.09 17.39 -3.46
N GLY A 89 -11.29 17.70 -3.97
CA GLY A 89 -12.10 16.79 -4.78
C GLY A 89 -11.39 16.35 -6.07
N GLN A 90 -10.82 17.29 -6.82
CA GLN A 90 -10.07 16.98 -8.05
C GLN A 90 -8.84 16.11 -7.76
N VAL A 91 -8.06 16.45 -6.73
CA VAL A 91 -6.86 15.67 -6.35
C VAL A 91 -7.24 14.28 -5.83
N CYS A 92 -8.33 14.17 -5.05
CA CYS A 92 -8.85 12.90 -4.55
C CYS A 92 -9.24 11.97 -5.71
N ALA A 93 -10.02 12.49 -6.66
CA ALA A 93 -10.44 11.75 -7.86
C ALA A 93 -9.22 11.30 -8.67
N TYR A 94 -8.26 12.20 -8.91
CA TYR A 94 -7.02 11.89 -9.61
C TYR A 94 -6.22 10.78 -8.93
N MET A 95 -6.02 10.85 -7.60
CA MET A 95 -5.26 9.85 -6.86
C MET A 95 -5.96 8.48 -6.87
N LYS A 96 -7.29 8.43 -6.70
CA LYS A 96 -8.06 7.19 -6.79
C LYS A 96 -7.96 6.56 -8.18
N ALA A 97 -8.09 7.36 -9.24
CA ALA A 97 -7.94 6.88 -10.62
C ALA A 97 -6.53 6.33 -10.89
N ARG A 98 -5.48 7.03 -10.42
CA ARG A 98 -4.10 6.54 -10.53
C ARG A 98 -3.86 5.24 -9.78
N MET A 99 -4.45 5.10 -8.60
CA MET A 99 -4.37 3.88 -7.81
C MET A 99 -5.03 2.71 -8.55
N GLN A 100 -6.25 2.88 -9.07
CA GLN A 100 -6.92 1.85 -9.88
C GLN A 100 -6.12 1.48 -11.13
N ALA A 101 -5.58 2.47 -11.86
CA ALA A 101 -4.72 2.20 -13.01
C ALA A 101 -3.47 1.40 -12.63
N ALA A 102 -2.87 1.67 -11.46
CA ALA A 102 -1.74 0.89 -10.96
C ALA A 102 -2.14 -0.56 -10.62
N HIS A 103 -3.33 -0.77 -10.03
CA HIS A 103 -3.86 -2.11 -9.76
C HIS A 103 -4.06 -2.91 -11.05
N HIS A 104 -4.69 -2.31 -12.08
CA HIS A 104 -4.86 -2.97 -13.38
C HIS A 104 -3.53 -3.30 -14.04
N ARG A 105 -2.52 -2.41 -13.97
CA ARG A 105 -1.17 -2.69 -14.49
C ARG A 105 -0.52 -3.84 -13.72
N ALA A 106 -0.63 -3.87 -12.40
CA ALA A 106 -0.09 -4.96 -11.58
C ALA A 106 -0.76 -6.31 -11.92
N ALA A 107 -2.10 -6.35 -11.99
CA ALA A 107 -2.84 -7.55 -12.36
C ALA A 107 -2.49 -8.03 -13.78
N SER A 108 -2.41 -7.11 -14.75
CA SER A 108 -1.98 -7.40 -16.11
C SER A 108 -0.56 -7.99 -16.17
N ARG A 109 0.37 -7.46 -15.36
CA ARG A 109 1.73 -8.02 -15.24
C ARG A 109 1.72 -9.44 -14.64
N CYS A 110 0.88 -9.70 -13.64
CA CYS A 110 0.75 -11.05 -13.07
C CYS A 110 0.25 -12.08 -14.11
N LEU A 111 -0.68 -11.68 -14.99
CA LEU A 111 -1.22 -12.56 -16.04
C LEU A 111 -0.24 -12.80 -17.19
N ARG A 112 0.48 -11.75 -17.62
CA ARG A 112 1.41 -11.83 -18.76
C ARG A 112 2.76 -12.48 -18.42
N GLY A 113 3.01 -12.72 -17.13
CA GLY A 113 4.31 -13.14 -16.63
C GLY A 113 5.36 -12.01 -16.70
N THR A 114 6.47 -12.21 -16.00
CA THR A 114 7.59 -11.27 -16.02
C THR A 114 8.37 -11.43 -17.32
N ARG A 115 8.46 -10.39 -18.14
CA ARG A 115 9.32 -10.33 -19.32
C ARG A 115 10.63 -9.60 -18.95
N GLY A 116 11.54 -10.27 -18.23
CA GLY A 116 12.83 -9.70 -17.84
C GLY A 116 13.50 -10.44 -16.67
N GLU A 117 14.80 -10.20 -16.47
CA GLU A 117 15.56 -10.74 -15.33
C GLU A 117 14.99 -10.19 -14.01
N VAL A 118 14.66 -11.09 -13.08
CA VAL A 118 14.25 -10.72 -11.73
C VAL A 118 15.52 -10.42 -10.92
N GLN A 119 15.85 -9.14 -10.75
CA GLN A 119 16.84 -8.77 -9.74
C GLN A 119 16.24 -8.96 -8.34
N ARG A 120 16.85 -9.87 -7.58
CA ARG A 120 16.57 -10.00 -6.14
C ARG A 120 17.18 -8.80 -5.44
N VAL A 121 16.35 -7.89 -4.93
CA VAL A 121 16.83 -6.84 -4.02
C VAL A 121 16.86 -7.47 -2.63
N SER A 122 18.06 -7.87 -2.21
CA SER A 122 18.31 -8.26 -0.83
C SER A 122 18.24 -7.01 0.04
N ILE A 123 17.16 -6.89 0.82
CA ILE A 123 17.13 -5.95 1.94
C ILE A 123 17.88 -6.65 3.08
N GLU A 124 19.03 -6.10 3.51
CA GLU A 124 19.73 -6.58 4.70
C GLU A 124 18.76 -6.62 5.88
N GLY A 125 18.39 -7.83 6.31
CA GLY A 125 17.35 -8.05 7.30
C GLY A 125 16.34 -9.16 6.99
N GLY A 126 16.50 -9.92 5.89
CA GLY A 126 15.85 -11.22 5.72
C GLY A 126 14.48 -11.22 5.02
N ALA A 127 14.04 -10.09 4.46
CA ALA A 127 12.88 -10.06 3.56
C ALA A 127 13.36 -9.73 2.14
N ALA A 128 13.32 -10.72 1.24
CA ALA A 128 13.60 -10.50 -0.18
C ALA A 128 12.42 -9.77 -0.81
N ALA A 129 12.63 -8.55 -1.29
CA ALA A 129 11.68 -7.86 -2.15
C ALA A 129 12.14 -8.04 -3.60
N ALA A 130 11.32 -8.67 -4.43
CA ALA A 130 11.55 -8.72 -5.87
C ALA A 130 10.99 -7.44 -6.49
N VAL A 131 11.87 -6.58 -6.99
CA VAL A 131 11.46 -5.40 -7.77
C VAL A 131 11.65 -5.76 -9.23
N ALA A 132 10.55 -5.93 -9.96
CA ALA A 132 10.58 -6.07 -11.41
C ALA A 132 10.71 -4.67 -12.03
N LEU A 133 11.95 -4.28 -12.35
CA LEU A 133 12.24 -3.11 -13.17
C LEU A 133 11.68 -3.32 -14.57
N GLY A 134 11.08 -2.28 -15.13
CA GLY A 134 10.59 -2.21 -16.50
C GLY A 134 10.97 -0.88 -17.10
#